data_AF-A0A166KJG2-F1
#
_entry.id   AF-A0A166KJG2-F1
#
_cell.length_a   1.000
_cell.length_b   1.000
_cell.length_c   1.000
_cell.angle_alpha   90.00
_cell.angle_beta   90.00
_cell.angle_gamma   90.00
#
_symmetry.space_group_name_H-M   'P 1'
#
loop_
_entity.id
_entity.type
_entity.pdbx_description
1 polymer ?
#
loop_
_entity_poly.entity_id
_entity_poly.type
_entity_poly.pdbx_seq_one_letter_code
_entity_poly.pdbx_strand_id
1 'polypeptide(L)'
;MENKKLKTGEIVTYPRVQGERDKLDYSHWRWRYYHEVKIDGQWKNRSIPIPVKIAPFVREMITKNYSVAEIKDFILQSKKKKKE
;
A
#
# COMPACT_ATOMS: atom_id res chain seq x y z
N MET A 1 -3.22 15.54 0.24
CA MET A 1 -2.21 15.09 1.23
C MET A 1 -2.69 15.47 2.62
N GLU A 2 -2.62 14.56 3.58
CA GLU A 2 -3.21 14.78 4.91
C GLU A 2 -2.17 15.47 5.81
N ASN A 3 -2.37 16.75 6.09
CA ASN A 3 -1.52 17.52 6.99
C ASN A 3 -2.05 17.36 8.42
N LYS A 4 -1.19 16.94 9.34
CA LYS A 4 -1.50 16.82 10.76
C LYS A 4 -0.57 17.70 11.56
N LYS A 5 -1.15 18.56 12.42
CA LYS A 5 -0.38 19.33 13.39
C LYS A 5 -0.04 18.45 14.59
N LEU A 6 1.25 18.33 14.92
CA LEU A 6 1.74 17.62 16.08
C LEU A 6 1.52 18.45 17.35
N LYS A 7 1.60 17.80 18.53
CA LYS A 7 1.56 18.49 19.83
C LYS A 7 2.70 19.50 20.01
N THR A 8 3.80 19.30 19.28
CA THR A 8 4.95 20.22 19.20
C THR A 8 4.68 21.46 18.35
N GLY A 9 3.53 21.54 17.66
CA GLY A 9 3.16 22.63 16.76
C GLY A 9 3.56 22.41 15.30
N GLU A 10 4.43 21.45 15.01
CA GLU A 10 4.88 21.12 13.65
C GLU A 10 3.77 20.53 12.79
N ILE A 11 3.68 20.97 11.54
CA ILE A 11 2.76 20.40 10.55
C ILE A 11 3.50 19.29 9.81
N VAL A 12 3.06 18.05 9.97
CA VAL A 12 3.59 16.89 9.25
C VAL A 12 2.60 16.42 8.20
N THR A 13 3.09 16.13 7.00
CA THR A 13 2.28 15.59 5.91
C THR A 13 2.38 14.07 5.92
N TYR A 14 1.27 13.35 6.09
CA TYR A 14 1.28 11.89 6.10
C TYR A 14 1.61 11.28 4.72
N PRO A 15 2.34 10.15 4.67
CA PRO A 15 3.01 9.48 5.80
C PRO A 15 4.19 10.29 6.36
N ARG A 16 4.46 10.13 7.67
CA ARG A 16 5.42 10.93 8.45
C ARG A 16 6.84 10.71 7.92
N VAL A 17 7.37 11.69 7.19
CA VAL A 17 8.76 11.72 6.70
C VAL A 17 9.42 12.96 7.29
N GLN A 18 10.62 12.81 7.86
CA GLN A 18 11.43 13.97 8.25
C GLN A 18 12.26 14.40 7.03
N GLY A 19 12.05 15.63 6.55
CA GLY A 19 12.74 16.16 5.36
C GLY A 19 12.01 15.94 4.04
N GLU A 20 12.77 15.91 2.93
CA GLU A 20 12.23 15.75 1.58
C GLU A 20 11.81 14.30 1.29
N ARG A 21 10.77 14.15 0.47
CA ARG A 21 10.30 12.83 0.06
C ARG A 21 11.12 12.30 -1.11
N ASP A 22 11.87 11.25 -0.85
CA ASP A 22 12.39 10.39 -1.92
C ASP A 22 11.25 9.60 -2.60
N LYS A 23 11.21 9.67 -3.94
CA LYS A 23 10.26 8.93 -4.79
C LYS A 23 10.58 7.44 -4.86
N LEU A 24 11.81 7.05 -4.58
CA LEU A 24 12.30 5.67 -4.61
C LEU A 24 12.20 4.99 -3.24
N ASP A 25 12.11 5.76 -2.16
CA ASP A 25 11.90 5.20 -0.83
C ASP A 25 10.41 4.87 -0.60
N TYR A 26 10.12 3.57 -0.52
CA TYR A 26 8.79 3.05 -0.26
C TYR A 26 8.21 3.47 1.10
N SER A 27 9.04 3.79 2.09
CA SER A 27 8.61 4.21 3.43
C SER A 27 7.99 5.60 3.44
N HIS A 28 8.28 6.41 2.42
CA HIS A 28 7.74 7.76 2.25
C HIS A 28 6.31 7.80 1.71
N TRP A 29 5.71 6.63 1.42
CA TRP A 29 4.42 6.55 0.74
C TRP A 29 3.46 5.54 1.38
N ARG A 30 2.16 5.78 1.23
CA ARG A 30 1.12 4.79 1.56
C ARG A 30 0.79 3.99 0.31
N TRP A 31 0.84 2.67 0.42
CA TRP A 31 0.63 1.77 -0.71
C TRP A 31 -0.73 1.08 -0.62
N ARG A 32 -1.43 1.04 -1.76
CA ARG A 32 -2.64 0.24 -1.94
C ARG A 32 -2.55 -0.49 -3.27
N TYR A 33 -2.91 -1.76 -3.28
CA TYR A 33 -3.05 -2.54 -4.49
C TYR A 33 -4.46 -2.34 -5.03
N TYR A 34 -4.58 -1.82 -6.25
CA TYR A 34 -5.86 -1.63 -6.93
C TYR A 34 -6.11 -2.80 -7.88
N HIS A 35 -7.33 -3.31 -7.88
CA HIS A 35 -7.77 -4.32 -8.83
C HIS A 35 -9.27 -4.18 -9.11
N GLU A 36 -9.68 -4.60 -10.29
CA GLU A 36 -11.08 -4.68 -10.66
C GLU A 36 -11.64 -6.07 -10.30
N VAL A 37 -12.91 -6.12 -9.93
CA VAL A 37 -13.64 -7.37 -9.74
C VAL A 37 -15.00 -7.21 -10.38
N LYS A 38 -15.41 -8.20 -11.17
CA LYS A 38 -16.77 -8.28 -11.68
C LYS A 38 -17.67 -8.89 -10.61
N ILE A 39 -18.62 -8.12 -10.11
CA ILE A 39 -19.61 -8.53 -9.09
C ILE A 39 -20.99 -8.22 -9.68
N ASP A 40 -21.85 -9.22 -9.77
CA ASP A 40 -23.21 -9.10 -10.34
C ASP A 40 -23.24 -8.47 -11.74
N GLY A 41 -22.28 -8.88 -12.60
CA GLY A 41 -22.17 -8.37 -13.97
C GLY A 41 -21.50 -7.00 -14.10
N GLN A 42 -21.28 -6.26 -13.01
CA GLN A 42 -20.68 -4.93 -13.01
C GLN A 42 -19.22 -4.95 -12.56
N TRP A 43 -18.37 -4.17 -13.23
CA TRP A 43 -16.99 -3.96 -12.81
C TRP A 43 -16.94 -3.01 -11.61
N LYS A 44 -16.32 -3.47 -10.51
CA LYS A 44 -16.13 -2.68 -9.30
C LYS A 44 -14.66 -2.58 -8.97
N ASN A 45 -14.22 -1.35 -8.71
CA ASN A 45 -12.88 -1.05 -8.23
C ASN A 45 -12.75 -1.44 -6.76
N ARG A 46 -11.73 -2.22 -6.43
CA ARG A 46 -11.38 -2.59 -5.06
C ARG A 46 -9.92 -2.24 -4.81
N SER A 47 -9.60 -1.91 -3.57
CA SER A 47 -8.23 -1.68 -3.15
C SER A 47 -7.91 -2.37 -1.84
N ILE A 48 -6.68 -2.87 -1.73
CA ILE A 48 -6.18 -3.53 -0.53
C ILE A 48 -4.99 -2.73 -0.01
N PRO A 49 -4.99 -2.31 1.28
CA PRO A 49 -3.83 -1.62 1.85
C PRO A 49 -2.64 -2.57 1.95
N ILE A 50 -1.49 -2.10 1.50
CA ILE A 50 -0.22 -2.82 1.44
C ILE A 50 0.74 -2.24 2.50
N PRO A 51 1.31 -3.06 3.39
CA PRO A 51 2.45 -2.65 4.22
C PRO A 51 3.66 -2.22 3.38
N VAL A 52 4.35 -1.15 3.79
CA VAL A 52 5.59 -0.65 3.14
C VAL A 52 6.59 -1.78 2.88
N LYS A 53 6.80 -2.66 3.88
CA LYS A 53 7.76 -3.77 3.81
C LYS A 53 7.56 -4.70 2.62
N ILE A 54 6.31 -4.87 2.16
CA ILE A 54 5.99 -5.80 1.07
C ILE A 54 5.71 -5.10 -0.26
N ALA A 55 5.59 -3.77 -0.27
CA ALA A 55 5.33 -2.98 -1.46
C ALA A 55 6.32 -3.24 -2.62
N PRO A 56 7.66 -3.38 -2.40
CA PRO A 56 8.56 -3.74 -3.49
C PRO A 56 8.27 -5.13 -4.07
N PHE A 57 7.92 -6.11 -3.23
CA PHE A 57 7.58 -7.47 -3.69
C PHE A 57 6.28 -7.49 -4.48
N VAL A 58 5.24 -6.75 -4.05
CA VAL A 58 3.99 -6.64 -4.81
C VAL A 58 4.24 -6.00 -6.18
N ARG A 59 5.11 -4.98 -6.26
CA ARG A 59 5.52 -4.40 -7.56
C ARG A 59 6.19 -5.44 -8.44
N GLU A 60 7.09 -6.25 -7.90
CA GLU A 60 7.77 -7.31 -8.65
C GLU A 60 6.78 -8.37 -9.16
N MET A 61 5.80 -8.78 -8.34
CA MET A 61 4.74 -9.70 -8.77
C MET A 61 3.91 -9.14 -9.92
N ILE A 62 3.61 -7.83 -9.90
CA ILE A 62 2.94 -7.16 -11.03
C ILE A 62 3.82 -7.21 -12.28
N THR A 63 5.10 -6.88 -12.16
CA THR A 63 6.05 -6.91 -13.29
C THR A 63 6.22 -8.32 -13.88
N LYS A 64 6.11 -9.35 -13.04
CA LYS A 64 6.17 -10.76 -13.44
C LYS A 64 4.82 -11.32 -13.92
N ASN A 65 3.78 -10.50 -14.07
CA ASN A 65 2.44 -10.90 -14.52
C ASN A 65 1.76 -11.97 -13.64
N TYR A 66 1.97 -11.94 -12.33
CA TYR A 66 1.21 -12.80 -11.41
C TYR A 66 -0.28 -12.47 -11.45
N SER A 67 -1.12 -13.46 -11.19
CA SER A 67 -2.56 -13.26 -11.17
C SER A 67 -2.99 -12.36 -10.00
N VAL A 68 -4.13 -11.70 -10.17
CA VAL A 68 -4.76 -10.89 -9.10
C VAL A 68 -5.02 -11.73 -7.85
N ALA A 69 -5.34 -13.02 -8.01
CA ALA A 69 -5.58 -13.93 -6.89
C ALA A 69 -4.31 -14.18 -6.07
N GLU A 70 -3.18 -14.47 -6.74
CA GLU A 70 -1.90 -14.71 -6.07
C GLU A 70 -1.39 -13.45 -5.34
N ILE A 71 -1.49 -12.29 -5.97
CA ILE A 71 -1.08 -11.01 -5.36
C ILE A 71 -1.94 -10.71 -4.13
N LYS A 72 -3.26 -10.95 -4.20
CA LYS A 72 -4.16 -10.80 -3.06
C LYS A 72 -3.80 -11.72 -1.91
N ASP A 73 -3.55 -12.98 -2.21
CA ASP A 73 -3.21 -13.97 -1.18
C ASP A 73 -1.90 -13.60 -0.48
N PHE A 74 -0.87 -13.24 -1.26
CA PHE A 74 0.40 -12.74 -0.71
C PHE A 74 0.21 -11.52 0.22
N ILE A 75 -0.58 -10.53 -0.21
CA ILE A 75 -0.90 -9.37 0.64
C ILE A 75 -1.66 -9.79 1.90
N LEU A 76 -2.59 -10.75 1.81
CA LEU A 76 -3.35 -11.22 2.96
C LEU A 76 -2.48 -12.00 3.96
N GLN A 77 -1.61 -12.88 3.48
CA GLN A 77 -0.67 -13.64 4.32
C GLN A 77 0.30 -12.72 5.06
N SER A 78 0.78 -11.65 4.40
CA SER A 78 1.67 -10.67 5.01
C SER A 78 1.07 -9.99 6.25
N LYS A 79 -0.27 -9.86 6.32
CA LYS A 79 -0.98 -9.25 7.45
C LYS A 79 -1.09 -10.21 8.62
N LYS A 80 -1.17 -11.52 8.36
CA LYS A 80 -1.31 -12.55 9.41
C LYS A 80 -0.03 -12.70 10.24
N LYS A 81 1.15 -12.60 9.60
CA LYS A 81 2.47 -12.69 10.27
C LYS A 81 2.76 -11.56 11.27
N LYS A 82 1.92 -10.53 11.37
CA LYS A 82 2.10 -9.40 12.29
C LYS A 82 1.46 -9.62 13.66
N LYS A 83 0.85 -10.80 13.90
CA LYS A 83 0.00 -11.09 15.06
C LYS A 83 0.59 -12.12 16.04
N GLU A 84 1.85 -12.51 15.86
CA GLU A 84 2.63 -13.34 16.80
C GLU A 84 3.68 -12.48 17.51
#